data_AF-A0AAW7HFW7-F1
#
_entry.id   AF-A0AAW7HFW7-F1
#
_cell.length_a   1.000
_cell.length_b   1.000
_cell.length_c   1.000
_cell.angle_alpha   90.00
_cell.angle_beta   90.00
_cell.angle_gamma   90.00
#
_symmetry.space_group_name_H-M   'P 1'
#
loop_
_entity.id
_entity.type
_entity.pdbx_description
1 polymer ?
#
loop_
_entity_poly.entity_id
_entity_poly.type
_entity_poly.pdbx_seq_one_letter_code
_entity_poly.pdbx_strand_id
1 'polypeptide(L)'
;MARSNTSELKLPLSLHLDQSTLDAIIRFRAARAAQLKYAHDDTAASAELFLALQQAEADLARAVDELLVKTAAGSTTPATAEKIVL
;
A
#
# COMPACT_ATOMS: atom_id res chain seq x y z
N MET A 1 -31.74 -10.17 19.40
CA MET A 1 -31.40 -9.69 18.04
C MET A 1 -29.89 -9.57 17.96
N ALA A 2 -29.23 -10.44 17.18
CA ALA A 2 -27.78 -10.45 17.04
C ALA A 2 -27.34 -9.36 16.06
N ARG A 3 -26.49 -8.44 16.50
CA ARG A 3 -25.84 -7.46 15.62
C ARG A 3 -24.72 -8.19 14.88
N SER A 4 -24.80 -8.26 13.55
CA SER A 4 -23.72 -8.78 12.71
C SER A 4 -22.43 -8.03 13.03
N ASN A 5 -21.47 -8.75 13.59
CA ASN A 5 -20.15 -8.24 13.90
C ASN A 5 -19.36 -8.21 12.58
N THR A 6 -19.18 -7.03 11.99
CA THR A 6 -18.33 -6.84 10.80
C THR A 6 -16.84 -6.97 11.11
N SER A 7 -16.47 -7.56 12.25
CA SER A 7 -15.09 -7.76 12.70
C SER A 7 -14.36 -8.90 11.97
N GLU A 8 -15.01 -9.60 11.03
CA GLU A 8 -14.36 -10.61 10.19
C GLU A 8 -14.00 -10.09 8.80
N LEU A 9 -13.43 -8.88 8.72
CA LEU A 9 -12.31 -8.74 7.80
C LEU A 9 -11.13 -9.47 8.44
N LYS A 10 -11.13 -10.81 8.35
CA LYS A 10 -9.90 -11.58 8.41
C LYS A 10 -9.02 -10.98 7.32
N LEU A 11 -8.15 -10.06 7.69
CA LEU A 11 -6.95 -9.72 6.96
C LEU A 11 -5.93 -10.80 7.36
N PRO A 12 -5.86 -11.97 6.69
CA PRO A 12 -4.62 -12.70 6.75
C PRO A 12 -3.60 -11.82 6.01
N LEU A 13 -2.34 -11.86 6.42
CA LEU A 13 -1.22 -11.03 5.98
C LEU A 13 -0.94 -9.87 6.94
N SER A 14 -0.29 -10.21 8.05
CA SER A 14 0.67 -9.32 8.69
C SER A 14 1.75 -8.96 7.65
N LEU A 15 1.44 -7.99 6.79
CA LEU A 15 2.33 -7.54 5.74
C LEU A 15 3.37 -6.64 6.41
N HIS A 16 4.59 -7.16 6.56
CA HIS A 16 5.72 -6.34 7.01
C HIS A 16 6.08 -5.36 5.90
N LEU A 17 5.57 -4.15 6.02
CA LEU A 17 5.90 -3.04 5.14
C LEU A 17 7.19 -2.39 5.58
N ASP A 18 8.07 -2.11 4.63
CA ASP A 18 9.19 -1.21 4.90
C ASP A 18 8.68 0.22 5.15
N GLN A 19 9.51 1.01 5.84
CA GLN A 19 9.14 2.38 6.22
C GLN A 19 8.78 3.24 5.00
N SER A 20 9.48 3.05 3.87
CA SER A 20 9.19 3.75 2.62
C SER A 20 7.77 3.47 2.10
N THR A 21 7.31 2.22 2.17
CA THR A 21 5.97 1.85 1.73
C THR A 21 4.90 2.43 2.67
N LEU A 22 5.15 2.40 3.98
CA LEU A 22 4.28 3.05 4.97
C LEU A 22 4.17 4.57 4.73
N ASP A 23 5.29 5.24 4.48
CA ASP A 23 5.33 6.67 4.21
C ASP A 23 4.58 7.03 2.92
N ALA A 24 4.66 6.19 1.89
CA ALA A 24 3.89 6.36 0.65
C ALA A 24 2.37 6.23 0.91
N ILE A 25 1.94 5.23 1.70
CA ILE A 25 0.53 5.06 2.10
C ILE A 25 0.04 6.29 2.87
N ILE A 26 0.83 6.78 3.83
CA ILE A 26 0.46 7.95 4.65
C ILE A 26 0.34 9.19 3.77
N ARG A 27 1.30 9.45 2.89
CA ARG A 27 1.27 10.59 1.95
C ARG A 27 0.06 10.55 1.03
N PHE A 28 -0.25 9.38 0.46
CA PHE A 28 -1.45 9.20 -0.36
C PHE A 28 -2.73 9.49 0.42
N ARG A 29 -2.87 8.95 1.63
CA ARG A 29 -4.05 9.21 2.48
C ARG A 29 -4.22 10.69 2.80
N ALA A 30 -3.13 11.38 3.12
CA ALA A 30 -3.13 12.81 3.39
C ALA A 30 -3.53 13.63 2.15
N ALA A 31 -2.95 13.33 0.99
CA ALA A 31 -3.27 14.00 -0.27
C ALA A 31 -4.74 13.77 -0.66
N ARG A 32 -5.26 12.56 -0.50
CA ARG A 32 -6.66 12.23 -0.79
C ARG A 32 -7.62 12.95 0.15
N ALA A 33 -7.30 13.02 1.44
CA ALA A 33 -8.11 13.76 2.41
C ALA A 33 -8.13 15.27 2.10
N ALA A 34 -6.98 15.83 1.71
CA ALA A 34 -6.88 17.23 1.31
C ALA A 34 -7.68 17.49 0.02
N GLN A 35 -7.52 16.66 -1.01
CA GLN A 35 -8.26 16.79 -2.26
C GLN A 35 -9.78 16.66 -2.04
N LEU A 36 -10.25 15.70 -1.22
CA LEU A 36 -11.68 15.57 -0.90
C LEU A 36 -12.23 16.79 -0.14
N LYS A 37 -11.43 17.40 0.74
CA LYS A 37 -11.83 18.60 1.48
C LYS A 37 -12.07 19.80 0.55
N TYR A 38 -11.35 19.87 -0.57
CA TYR A 38 -11.39 20.98 -1.52
C TYR A 38 -11.94 20.58 -2.89
N ALA A 39 -12.55 19.40 -3.02
CA ALA A 39 -12.99 18.84 -4.31
C ALA A 39 -14.11 19.65 -5.01
N HIS A 40 -14.77 20.54 -4.27
CA HIS A 40 -15.82 21.43 -4.78
C HIS A 40 -15.32 22.88 -4.97
N ASP A 41 -14.03 23.12 -4.75
CA ASP A 41 -13.40 24.39 -4.99
C ASP A 41 -12.79 24.39 -6.39
N ASP A 42 -13.14 25.36 -7.23
CA ASP A 42 -12.62 25.52 -8.60
C ASP A 42 -11.38 26.45 -8.64
N THR A 43 -10.71 26.64 -7.50
CA THR A 43 -9.50 27.46 -7.40
C THR A 43 -8.24 26.75 -7.90
N ALA A 44 -7.20 27.53 -8.21
CA ALA A 44 -5.86 27.01 -8.51
C ALA A 44 -5.30 26.11 -7.39
N ALA A 45 -5.64 26.38 -6.13
CA ALA A 45 -5.27 25.53 -5.00
C ALA A 45 -5.88 24.12 -5.12
N SER A 46 -7.10 23.99 -5.62
CA SER A 46 -7.73 22.69 -5.90
C SER A 46 -7.02 21.92 -7.02
N ALA A 47 -6.58 22.62 -8.07
CA ALA A 47 -5.78 22.00 -9.13
C ALA A 47 -4.40 21.53 -8.63
N GLU A 48 -3.72 22.30 -7.78
CA GLU A 48 -2.46 21.90 -7.14
C GLU A 48 -2.65 20.68 -6.23
N LEU A 49 -3.74 20.64 -5.45
CA LEU A 49 -4.09 19.48 -4.61
C LEU A 49 -4.40 18.24 -5.45
N PHE A 50 -5.03 18.41 -6.62
CA PHE A 50 -5.25 17.32 -7.55
C PHE A 50 -3.93 16.75 -8.08
N LEU A 51 -2.98 17.61 -8.49
CA LEU A 51 -1.65 17.16 -8.91
C LEU A 51 -0.88 16.47 -7.79
N ALA A 52 -0.96 16.99 -6.55
CA ALA A 52 -0.34 16.38 -5.39
C ALA A 52 -0.92 14.98 -5.10
N LEU A 53 -2.23 14.80 -5.29
CA LEU A 53 -2.88 13.49 -5.20
C LEU A 53 -2.37 12.54 -6.28
N GLN A 54 -2.33 12.98 -7.54
CA GLN A 54 -1.83 12.15 -8.65
C GLN A 54 -0.38 11.70 -8.43
N GLN A 55 0.48 12.59 -7.92
CA GLN A 55 1.86 12.23 -7.57
C GLN A 55 1.90 11.20 -6.43
N ALA A 56 1.10 11.39 -5.39
CA ALA A 56 1.06 10.46 -4.26
C ALA A 56 0.49 9.08 -4.66
N GLU A 57 -0.45 9.03 -5.61
CA GLU A 57 -0.94 7.80 -6.23
C GLU A 57 0.17 7.06 -6.99
N ALA A 58 0.94 7.78 -7.81
CA ALA A 58 2.05 7.19 -8.56
C ALA A 58 3.16 6.67 -7.62
N ASP A 59 3.49 7.40 -6.56
CA ASP A 59 4.47 6.98 -5.57
C ASP A 59 4.01 5.75 -4.79
N LEU A 60 2.71 5.67 -4.44
CA LEU A 60 2.13 4.50 -3.79
C LEU A 60 2.15 3.27 -4.72
N ALA A 61 1.77 3.44 -5.98
CA ALA A 61 1.81 2.36 -6.98
C ALA A 61 3.22 1.78 -7.11
N ARG A 62 4.24 2.65 -7.22
CA ARG A 62 5.65 2.23 -7.26
C ARG A 62 6.07 1.45 -6.00
N ALA A 63 5.70 1.94 -4.82
CA ALA A 63 6.04 1.26 -3.57
C ALA A 63 5.39 -0.14 -3.47
N VAL A 64 4.15 -0.27 -3.95
CA VAL A 64 3.45 -1.57 -4.01
C VAL A 64 4.13 -2.49 -5.02
N ASP A 65 4.50 -2.02 -6.20
CA ASP A 65 5.22 -2.82 -7.20
C ASP A 65 6.56 -3.33 -6.64
N GLU A 66 7.32 -2.47 -5.97
CA GLU A 66 8.57 -2.86 -5.31
C GLU A 66 8.35 -3.91 -4.21
N LEU A 67 7.29 -3.76 -3.43
CA LEU A 67 6.92 -4.75 -2.41
C LEU A 67 6.56 -6.11 -3.04
N LEU A 68 5.81 -6.10 -4.14
CA LEU A 68 5.46 -7.32 -4.88
C LEU A 68 6.71 -8.00 -5.46
N VAL A 69 7.65 -7.23 -6.02
CA VAL A 69 8.93 -7.76 -6.51
C VAL A 69 9.75 -8.38 -5.36
N LYS A 70 9.88 -7.68 -4.22
CA LYS A 70 10.62 -8.18 -3.04
C LYS A 70 10.01 -9.47 -2.48
N THR A 71 8.68 -9.53 -2.38
CA THR A 71 7.97 -10.71 -1.87
C THR A 71 8.06 -11.90 -2.84
N ALA A 72 8.01 -11.66 -4.15
CA ALA A 72 8.24 -12.69 -5.15
C ALA A 72 9.68 -13.23 -5.11
N ALA A 73 10.69 -12.36 -4.99
CA ALA A 73 12.10 -12.76 -4.92
C ALA A 73 12.45 -13.53 -3.62
N GLY A 74 11.78 -13.21 -2.51
CA GLY A 74 11.91 -13.92 -1.23
C GLY A 74 11.32 -15.34 -1.22
N SER A 75 10.53 -15.72 -2.24
CA SER A 75 9.94 -17.07 -2.36
C SER A 75 10.89 -18.12 -2.97
N THR A 76 12.07 -17.71 -3.43
CA THR A 76 13.15 -18.61 -3.89
C THR A 76 14.08 -18.99 -2.73
N THR A 77 13.64 -19.87 -1.85
CA THR A 77 14.55 -20.67 -1.01
C THR A 77 15.00 -21.91 -1.79
N PRO A 78 16.30 -22.25 -1.85
CA PRO A 78 16.71 -23.55 -2.35
C PRO A 78 16.25 -24.59 -1.32
N ALA A 79 15.29 -25.42 -1.70
CA ALA A 79 14.91 -26.60 -0.94
C ALA A 79 16.18 -27.41 -0.66
N THR A 80 16.40 -27.62 0.64
CA THR A 80 17.32 -28.54 1.29
C THR A 80 17.91 -29.60 0.36
N ALA A 81 19.18 -29.44 -0.01
CA ALA A 81 19.98 -30.52 -0.58
C ALA A 81 20.28 -31.53 0.54
N GLU A 82 19.30 -32.39 0.83
CA GLU A 82 19.49 -33.55 1.68
C GLU A 82 20.33 -34.56 0.89
N LYS A 83 21.62 -34.59 1.21
CA LYS A 83 22.61 -35.50 0.63
C LYS A 83 22.33 -36.90 1.19
N ILE A 84 21.47 -37.66 0.52
CA ILE A 84 21.35 -39.10 0.74
C ILE A 84 22.64 -39.73 0.22
N VAL A 85 23.51 -40.13 1.15
CA VAL A 85 24.62 -41.04 0.86
C VAL A 85 24.06 -42.45 1.04
N LEU A 86 24.05 -43.20 -0.06
CA LEU A 86 23.82 -44.65 -0.09
C LEU A 86 25.02 -45.40 0.50
#